data_AF-A0A1A8G162-F1
#
_entry.id   AF-A0A1A8G162-F1
#
_cell.length_a   1.000
_cell.length_b   1.000
_cell.length_c   1.000
_cell.angle_alpha   90.00
_cell.angle_beta   90.00
_cell.angle_gamma   90.00
#
_symmetry.space_group_name_H-M   'P 1'
#
loop_
_entity.id
_entity.type
_entity.pdbx_description
1 polymer ?
#
loop_
_entity_poly.entity_id
_entity_poly.type
_entity_poly.pdbx_seq_one_letter_code
_entity_poly.pdbx_strand_id
1 'polypeptide(L)'
;ATGLNNTELIALQVIQGIPLGVGQIYACGDLGPSLLILGAVGLYSPLLAVHALLGSAIGTLAGLSVAVHHESLYSGLSGFNGALGCMLVGGLFFTFSWRTHLFAIASAFLSAYADIALSNWLGTVGLPACSWGATSVSTLMLLLSGSLETYRIPTGQVKAPELNLRTRSQWEAGKMEERESTDV
;
A
#
# COMPACT_ATOMS: atom_id res chain seq x y z
N ALA A 1 14.90 -30.63 26.48
CA ALA A 1 15.78 -29.90 25.55
C ALA A 1 15.33 -30.19 24.13
N THR A 2 14.42 -29.38 23.59
CA THR A 2 13.92 -29.48 22.21
C THR A 2 14.28 -28.16 21.53
N GLY A 3 15.48 -28.10 20.98
CA GLY A 3 15.89 -27.02 20.09
C GLY A 3 15.11 -27.17 18.78
N LEU A 4 13.95 -26.53 18.71
CA LEU A 4 13.26 -26.34 17.45
C LEU A 4 14.06 -25.32 16.62
N ASN A 5 14.21 -25.69 15.36
CA ASN A 5 14.97 -25.05 14.31
C ASN A 5 14.53 -23.59 14.08
N ASN A 6 15.09 -22.63 14.85
CA ASN A 6 14.81 -21.19 14.71
C ASN A 6 15.37 -20.57 13.41
N THR A 7 15.88 -21.39 12.48
CA THR A 7 16.53 -20.96 11.23
C THR A 7 15.69 -21.24 9.99
N GLU A 8 14.62 -22.02 10.09
CA GLU A 8 13.78 -22.33 8.93
C GLU A 8 12.63 -21.33 8.79
N LEU A 9 12.75 -20.49 7.77
CA LEU A 9 11.67 -19.64 7.28
C LEU A 9 10.52 -20.53 6.75
N ILE A 10 9.37 -20.50 7.40
CA ILE A 10 8.19 -21.28 6.99
C ILE A 10 7.44 -20.46 5.94
N ALA A 11 7.64 -20.80 4.65
CA ALA A 11 7.04 -20.07 3.53
C ALA A 11 5.51 -19.92 3.65
N LEU A 12 4.82 -20.93 4.19
CA LEU A 12 3.37 -20.85 4.41
C LEU A 12 2.99 -19.75 5.40
N GLN A 13 3.75 -19.57 6.48
CA GLN A 13 3.50 -18.51 7.47
C GLN A 13 3.84 -17.13 6.91
N VAL A 14 4.87 -17.02 6.06
CA VAL A 14 5.15 -15.77 5.32
C VAL A 14 3.98 -15.41 4.40
N ILE A 15 3.43 -16.38 3.67
CA ILE A 15 2.27 -16.16 2.80
C ILE A 15 1.03 -15.77 3.62
N GLN A 16 0.81 -16.40 4.78
CA GLN A 16 -0.25 -16.01 5.73
C GLN A 16 -0.03 -14.60 6.30
N GLY A 17 1.22 -14.16 6.41
CA GLY A 17 1.58 -12.78 6.79
C GLY A 17 1.02 -11.72 5.85
N ILE A 18 0.80 -12.03 4.57
CA ILE A 18 0.30 -11.07 3.57
C ILE A 18 -1.11 -10.57 3.92
N PRO A 19 -2.15 -11.42 4.08
CA PRO A 19 -3.47 -10.95 4.52
C PRO A 19 -3.43 -10.39 5.94
N LEU A 20 -2.60 -10.93 6.84
CA LEU A 20 -2.42 -10.38 8.19
C LEU A 20 -1.88 -8.93 8.16
N GLY A 21 -1.00 -8.60 7.21
CA GLY A 21 -0.53 -7.23 7.03
C GLY A 21 -1.65 -6.24 6.69
N VAL A 22 -2.74 -6.69 6.06
CA VAL A 22 -3.94 -5.85 5.88
C VAL A 22 -4.68 -5.67 7.21
N GLY A 23 -4.75 -6.73 8.04
CA GLY A 23 -5.33 -6.65 9.38
C GLY A 23 -4.55 -5.74 10.33
N GLN A 24 -3.22 -5.74 10.25
CA GLN A 24 -2.34 -4.92 11.08
C GLN A 24 -2.53 -3.41 10.88
N ILE A 25 -3.18 -2.98 9.79
CA ILE A 25 -3.65 -1.58 9.64
C ILE A 25 -4.52 -1.16 10.83
N TYR A 26 -5.29 -2.10 11.38
CA TYR A 26 -6.13 -1.93 12.57
C TYR A 26 -5.60 -2.71 13.78
N ALA A 27 -4.30 -3.02 13.79
CA ALA A 27 -3.63 -3.83 14.82
C ALA A 27 -4.31 -5.21 15.06
N CYS A 28 -4.90 -5.80 14.01
CA CYS A 28 -5.50 -7.13 14.07
C CYS A 28 -4.48 -8.19 13.64
N GLY A 29 -4.00 -9.00 14.59
CA GLY A 29 -3.06 -10.10 14.35
C GLY A 29 -3.68 -11.44 13.96
N ASP A 30 -5.01 -11.50 13.82
CA ASP A 30 -5.75 -12.73 13.52
C ASP A 30 -6.24 -12.76 12.06
N LEU A 31 -6.23 -13.95 11.46
CA LEU A 31 -6.62 -14.12 10.06
C LEU A 31 -8.09 -13.79 9.80
N GLY A 32 -9.00 -14.16 10.71
CA GLY A 32 -10.44 -13.90 10.58
C GLY A 32 -10.77 -12.40 10.43
N PRO A 33 -10.41 -11.55 11.41
CA PRO A 33 -10.57 -10.10 11.31
C PRO A 33 -9.85 -9.50 10.09
N SER A 34 -8.64 -9.99 9.76
CA SER A 34 -7.87 -9.52 8.61
C SER A 34 -8.62 -9.76 7.28
N LEU A 35 -9.22 -10.94 7.11
CA LEU A 35 -10.05 -11.25 5.93
C LEU A 35 -11.35 -10.44 5.92
N LEU A 36 -11.94 -10.14 7.08
CA LEU A 36 -13.12 -9.28 7.19
C LEU A 36 -12.77 -7.84 6.74
N ILE A 37 -11.66 -7.28 7.23
CA ILE A 37 -11.16 -5.96 6.83
C ILE A 37 -10.90 -5.94 5.33
N LEU A 38 -10.18 -6.93 4.79
CA LEU A 38 -9.92 -7.04 3.36
C LEU A 38 -11.22 -7.14 2.54
N GLY A 39 -12.20 -7.91 3.02
CA GLY A 39 -13.52 -8.02 2.41
C GLY A 39 -14.29 -6.69 2.41
N ALA A 40 -14.21 -5.92 3.49
CA ALA A 40 -14.81 -4.59 3.58
C ALA A 40 -14.12 -3.59 2.62
N VAL A 41 -12.78 -3.62 2.53
CA VAL A 41 -12.03 -2.83 1.55
C VAL A 41 -12.44 -3.22 0.13
N GLY A 42 -12.57 -4.52 -0.16
CA GLY A 42 -13.00 -5.01 -1.47
C GLY A 42 -14.44 -4.66 -1.82
N LEU A 43 -15.35 -4.65 -0.85
CA LEU A 43 -16.73 -4.20 -1.04
C LEU A 43 -16.80 -2.72 -1.39
N TYR A 44 -15.92 -1.90 -0.80
CA TYR A 44 -15.78 -0.48 -1.14
C TYR A 44 -15.12 -0.28 -2.51
N SER A 45 -14.00 -0.97 -2.75
CA SER A 45 -13.20 -0.85 -3.98
C SER A 45 -12.34 -2.10 -4.19
N PRO A 46 -12.65 -2.95 -5.18
CA PRO A 46 -11.80 -4.08 -5.56
C PRO A 46 -10.37 -3.66 -5.92
N LEU A 47 -10.18 -2.52 -6.59
CA LEU A 47 -8.85 -2.00 -6.91
C LEU A 47 -8.05 -1.68 -5.65
N LEU A 48 -8.70 -1.12 -4.63
CA LEU A 48 -8.04 -0.81 -3.35
C LEU A 48 -7.64 -2.10 -2.61
N ALA A 49 -8.50 -3.12 -2.62
CA ALA A 49 -8.19 -4.43 -2.01
C ALA A 49 -7.00 -5.12 -2.70
N VAL A 50 -6.91 -5.04 -4.03
CA VAL A 50 -5.75 -5.54 -4.78
C VAL A 50 -4.47 -4.81 -4.36
N HIS A 51 -4.49 -3.48 -4.26
CA HIS A 51 -3.33 -2.70 -3.82
C HIS A 51 -2.99 -2.94 -2.34
N ALA A 52 -3.97 -3.22 -1.47
CA ALA A 52 -3.73 -3.59 -0.09
C ALA A 52 -2.90 -4.88 0.00
N LEU A 53 -3.33 -5.94 -0.70
CA LEU A 53 -2.62 -7.21 -0.75
C LEU A 53 -1.26 -7.09 -1.44
N LEU A 54 -1.20 -6.40 -2.57
CA LEU A 54 0.04 -6.16 -3.31
C LEU A 54 1.06 -5.41 -2.45
N GLY A 55 0.64 -4.32 -1.81
CA GLY A 55 1.48 -3.54 -0.92
C GLY A 55 1.94 -4.34 0.30
N SER A 56 1.06 -5.16 0.88
CA SER A 56 1.42 -6.07 1.98
C SER A 56 2.45 -7.12 1.56
N ALA A 57 2.28 -7.71 0.38
CA ALA A 57 3.24 -8.64 -0.20
C ALA A 57 4.60 -7.97 -0.47
N ILE A 58 4.59 -6.76 -1.03
CA ILE A 58 5.80 -5.96 -1.25
C ILE A 58 6.50 -5.63 0.07
N GLY A 59 5.75 -5.23 1.11
CA GLY A 59 6.31 -4.98 2.44
C GLY A 59 6.92 -6.23 3.06
N THR A 60 6.27 -7.38 2.89
CA THR A 60 6.81 -8.69 3.29
C THR A 60 8.12 -9.02 2.56
N LEU A 61 8.20 -8.75 1.25
CA LEU A 61 9.43 -8.90 0.46
C LEU A 61 10.53 -7.93 0.91
N ALA A 62 10.18 -6.69 1.28
CA ALA A 62 11.12 -5.72 1.82
C ALA A 62 11.63 -6.15 3.20
N GLY A 63 10.79 -6.75 4.05
CA GLY A 63 11.22 -7.36 5.30
C GLY A 63 12.19 -8.53 5.08
N LEU A 64 11.90 -9.39 4.11
CA LEU A 64 12.78 -10.50 3.73
C LEU A 64 14.13 -10.03 3.20
N SER A 65 14.17 -8.95 2.41
CA SER A 65 15.42 -8.47 1.80
C SER A 65 16.44 -7.97 2.83
N VAL A 66 15.99 -7.55 4.02
CA VAL A 66 16.83 -7.09 5.13
C VAL A 66 16.82 -8.03 6.33
N ALA A 67 16.31 -9.26 6.15
CA ALA A 67 16.28 -10.31 7.17
C ALA A 67 15.68 -9.86 8.52
N VAL A 68 14.52 -9.17 8.48
CA VAL A 68 13.77 -8.86 9.71
C VAL A 68 13.40 -10.14 10.48
N HIS A 69 13.07 -9.99 11.76
CA HIS A 69 12.64 -11.12 12.58
C HIS A 69 11.43 -11.83 11.96
N HIS A 70 11.48 -13.17 11.94
CA HIS A 70 10.42 -14.05 11.44
C HIS A 70 9.04 -13.70 11.99
N GLU A 71 8.95 -13.36 13.28
CA GLU A 71 7.70 -12.93 13.92
C GLU A 71 7.05 -11.71 13.24
N SER A 72 7.85 -10.76 12.74
CA SER A 72 7.35 -9.58 12.01
C SER A 72 6.76 -9.95 10.64
N LEU A 73 7.32 -10.98 9.99
CA LEU A 73 6.80 -11.50 8.73
C LEU A 73 5.50 -12.30 8.98
N TYR A 74 5.50 -13.19 9.96
CA TYR A 74 4.38 -14.09 10.24
C TYR A 74 3.16 -13.36 10.81
N SER A 75 3.38 -12.30 11.60
CA SER A 75 2.30 -11.46 12.13
C SER A 75 1.78 -10.41 11.13
N GLY A 76 2.43 -10.25 9.98
CA GLY A 76 2.08 -9.23 8.98
C GLY A 76 2.57 -7.81 9.29
N LEU A 77 3.31 -7.60 10.39
CA LEU A 77 3.84 -6.29 10.77
C LEU A 77 4.77 -5.70 9.70
N SER A 78 5.54 -6.52 8.99
CA SER A 78 6.37 -6.04 7.87
C SER A 78 5.56 -5.56 6.64
N GLY A 79 4.28 -5.91 6.55
CA GLY A 79 3.44 -5.68 5.37
C GLY A 79 2.57 -4.43 5.43
N PHE A 80 2.09 -4.02 6.61
CA PHE A 80 0.95 -3.09 6.69
C PHE A 80 1.28 -1.66 6.22
N ASN A 81 2.48 -1.15 6.49
CA ASN A 81 2.91 0.16 5.96
C ASN A 81 3.05 0.11 4.43
N GLY A 82 3.53 -1.00 3.87
CA GLY A 82 3.54 -1.24 2.43
C GLY A 82 2.14 -1.24 1.83
N ALA A 83 1.19 -1.91 2.49
CA ALA A 83 -0.23 -1.94 2.10
C ALA A 83 -0.84 -0.53 2.07
N LEU A 84 -0.64 0.26 3.13
CA LEU A 84 -1.11 1.65 3.20
C LEU A 84 -0.51 2.53 2.10
N GLY A 85 0.82 2.53 1.93
CA GLY A 85 1.47 3.33 0.88
C GLY A 85 0.98 2.95 -0.52
N CYS A 86 0.84 1.65 -0.79
CA CYS A 86 0.34 1.15 -2.06
C CYS A 86 -1.12 1.58 -2.32
N MET A 87 -2.01 1.48 -1.34
CA MET A 87 -3.41 1.90 -1.46
C MET A 87 -3.54 3.40 -1.72
N LEU A 88 -2.78 4.21 -0.98
CA LEU A 88 -2.83 5.68 -1.07
C LEU A 88 -2.42 6.17 -2.46
N VAL A 89 -1.37 5.58 -3.03
CA VAL A 89 -0.86 5.96 -4.36
C VAL A 89 -1.55 5.21 -5.50
N GLY A 90 -1.99 3.98 -5.28
CA GLY A 90 -2.51 3.06 -6.31
C GLY A 90 -3.96 3.29 -6.74
N GLY A 91 -4.59 4.39 -6.34
CA GLY A 91 -5.95 4.70 -6.76
C GLY A 91 -6.67 5.74 -5.91
N LEU A 92 -6.21 5.99 -4.69
CA LEU A 92 -6.86 6.93 -3.78
C LEU A 92 -6.48 8.38 -4.10
N PHE A 93 -5.20 8.74 -4.02
CA PHE A 93 -4.73 10.11 -4.30
C PHE A 93 -4.22 10.31 -5.74
N PHE A 94 -4.05 9.22 -6.49
CA PHE A 94 -3.74 9.29 -7.90
C PHE A 94 -4.74 8.46 -8.69
N THR A 95 -5.12 8.94 -9.88
CA THR A 95 -5.97 8.14 -10.76
C THR A 95 -5.21 6.90 -11.21
N PHE A 96 -5.89 5.76 -11.22
CA PHE A 96 -5.29 4.49 -11.63
C PHE A 96 -4.83 4.55 -13.09
N SER A 97 -3.59 4.16 -13.32
CA SER A 97 -2.94 4.05 -14.62
C SER A 97 -1.73 3.14 -14.48
N TRP A 98 -1.15 2.66 -15.58
CA TRP A 98 0.08 1.87 -15.51
C TRP A 98 1.24 2.63 -14.84
N ARG A 99 1.36 3.94 -15.09
CA ARG A 99 2.41 4.79 -14.52
C ARG A 99 2.25 4.94 -13.00
N THR A 100 1.02 5.20 -12.55
CA THR A 100 0.71 5.33 -11.12
C THR A 100 0.71 4.00 -10.39
N HIS A 101 0.46 2.88 -11.07
CA HIS A 101 0.63 1.55 -10.51
C HIS A 101 2.11 1.24 -10.19
N LEU A 102 3.02 1.52 -11.12
CA LEU A 102 4.47 1.42 -10.84
C LEU A 102 4.90 2.35 -9.69
N PHE A 103 4.32 3.55 -9.65
CA PHE A 103 4.56 4.50 -8.56
C PHE A 103 4.02 3.99 -7.21
N ALA A 104 2.90 3.28 -7.19
CA ALA A 104 2.33 2.66 -6.01
C ALA A 104 3.19 1.49 -5.49
N ILE A 105 3.81 0.71 -6.39
CA ILE A 105 4.78 -0.33 -6.03
C ILE A 105 6.01 0.31 -5.38
N ALA A 106 6.53 1.39 -5.95
CA ALA A 106 7.65 2.14 -5.36
C ALA A 106 7.29 2.71 -3.98
N SER A 107 6.08 3.27 -3.84
CA SER A 107 5.57 3.76 -2.55
C SER A 107 5.46 2.64 -1.51
N ALA A 108 5.02 1.44 -1.91
CA ALA A 108 4.94 0.29 -1.01
C ALA A 108 6.32 -0.12 -0.46
N PHE A 109 7.33 -0.24 -1.34
CA PHE A 109 8.71 -0.53 -0.92
C PHE A 109 9.25 0.55 0.02
N LEU A 110 9.14 1.81 -0.37
CA LEU A 110 9.63 2.93 0.44
C LEU A 110 8.93 2.99 1.79
N SER A 111 7.62 2.75 1.85
CA SER A 111 6.85 2.75 3.10
C SER A 111 7.29 1.62 4.02
N ALA A 112 7.54 0.43 3.49
CA ALA A 112 8.03 -0.70 4.28
C ALA A 112 9.45 -0.46 4.81
N TYR A 113 10.38 0.04 3.97
CA TYR A 113 11.73 0.37 4.45
C TYR A 113 11.72 1.51 5.46
N ALA A 114 10.87 2.53 5.25
CA ALA A 114 10.70 3.62 6.22
C ALA A 114 10.16 3.09 7.55
N ASP A 115 9.20 2.17 7.54
CA ASP A 115 8.68 1.53 8.74
C ASP A 115 9.75 0.74 9.50
N ILE A 116 10.54 -0.07 8.80
CA ILE A 116 11.67 -0.81 9.39
C ILE A 116 12.67 0.17 10.03
N ALA A 117 13.06 1.22 9.32
CA ALA A 117 14.00 2.22 9.81
C ALA A 117 13.45 2.98 11.03
N LEU A 118 12.20 3.42 10.98
CA LEU A 118 11.53 4.11 12.08
C LEU A 118 11.34 3.19 13.29
N SER A 119 10.99 1.93 13.08
CA SER A 119 10.82 0.94 14.14
C SER A 119 12.13 0.70 14.88
N ASN A 120 13.25 0.60 14.16
CA ASN A 120 14.58 0.46 14.76
C ASN A 120 14.97 1.72 15.57
N TRP A 121 14.69 2.90 15.03
CA TRP A 121 15.02 4.16 15.72
C TRP A 121 14.15 4.38 16.96
N LEU A 122 12.82 4.33 16.82
CA LEU A 122 11.87 4.54 17.91
C LEU A 122 11.91 3.41 18.95
N GLY A 123 12.32 2.21 18.56
CA GLY A 123 12.58 1.10 19.47
C GLY A 123 13.63 1.45 20.54
N THR A 124 14.59 2.34 20.25
CA THR A 124 15.61 2.77 21.23
C THR A 124 15.02 3.58 22.40
N VAL A 125 13.84 4.17 22.21
CA VAL A 125 13.10 4.93 23.23
C VAL A 125 11.80 4.24 23.64
N GLY A 126 11.58 2.99 23.22
CA GLY A 126 10.41 2.17 23.57
C GLY A 126 9.11 2.57 22.87
N LEU A 127 9.17 3.27 21.74
CA LEU A 127 7.99 3.71 20.99
C LEU A 127 7.77 2.88 19.72
N PRO A 128 6.51 2.58 19.34
CA PRO A 128 6.20 1.96 18.06
C PRO A 128 6.22 2.98 16.91
N ALA A 129 6.64 2.55 15.71
CA ALA A 129 6.59 3.39 14.51
C ALA A 129 5.17 3.61 13.96
N CYS A 130 4.24 2.70 14.25
CA CYS A 130 2.86 2.75 13.75
C CYS A 130 2.83 2.99 12.23
N SER A 131 1.90 3.78 11.71
CA SER A 131 1.79 4.10 10.29
C SER A 131 2.65 5.28 9.82
N TRP A 132 3.63 5.72 10.61
CA TRP A 132 4.46 6.89 10.24
C TRP A 132 5.27 6.68 8.97
N GLY A 133 5.72 5.45 8.70
CA GLY A 133 6.44 5.10 7.47
C GLY A 133 5.59 5.37 6.24
N ALA A 134 4.40 4.78 6.18
CA ALA A 134 3.46 4.97 5.07
C ALA A 134 2.99 6.42 4.93
N THR A 135 2.68 7.10 6.04
CA THR A 135 2.21 8.50 6.02
C THR A 135 3.28 9.44 5.47
N SER A 136 4.52 9.32 5.95
CA SER A 136 5.62 10.18 5.51
C SER A 136 5.96 9.97 4.04
N VAL A 137 6.05 8.70 3.61
CA VAL A 137 6.33 8.33 2.22
C VAL A 137 5.20 8.78 1.30
N SER A 138 3.93 8.52 1.65
CA SER A 138 2.79 8.91 0.81
C SER A 138 2.66 10.43 0.70
N THR A 139 2.96 11.16 1.77
CA THR A 139 3.05 12.63 1.74
C THR A 139 4.14 13.10 0.79
N LEU A 140 5.33 12.48 0.85
CA LEU A 140 6.40 12.79 -0.10
C LEU A 140 5.96 12.52 -1.55
N MET A 141 5.36 11.35 -1.82
CA MET A 141 4.83 11.01 -3.15
C MET A 141 3.80 12.03 -3.64
N LEU A 142 2.97 12.56 -2.74
CA LEU A 142 2.01 13.63 -3.02
C LEU A 142 2.65 15.01 -3.22
N LEU A 143 3.88 15.24 -2.77
CA LEU A 143 4.59 16.50 -2.97
C LEU A 143 5.48 16.48 -4.22
N LEU A 144 5.88 15.30 -4.70
CA LEU A 144 6.72 15.17 -5.90
C LEU A 144 6.02 15.77 -7.13
N SER A 145 6.59 16.84 -7.69
CA SER A 145 6.14 17.41 -8.97
C SER A 145 6.80 16.68 -10.14
N GLY A 146 6.07 16.55 -11.26
CA GLY A 146 6.59 15.88 -12.46
C GLY A 146 5.48 15.30 -13.34
N SER A 147 5.84 14.34 -14.19
CA SER A 147 4.90 13.73 -15.16
C SER A 147 3.69 13.01 -14.53
N LEU A 148 3.75 12.70 -13.24
CA LEU A 148 2.67 12.06 -12.49
C LEU A 148 1.70 13.05 -11.83
N GLU A 149 2.01 14.35 -11.84
CA GLU A 149 1.14 15.38 -11.28
C GLU A 149 -0.22 15.42 -11.98
N THR A 150 -0.26 15.17 -13.29
CA THR A 150 -1.48 15.01 -14.09
C THR A 150 -2.39 13.88 -13.61
N TYR A 151 -1.88 12.97 -12.77
CA TYR A 151 -2.67 11.90 -12.17
C TYR A 151 -3.11 12.18 -10.74
N ARG A 152 -2.58 13.22 -10.10
CA ARG A 152 -2.94 13.58 -8.73
C ARG A 152 -4.37 14.08 -8.65
N ILE A 153 -5.11 13.56 -7.68
CA ILE A 153 -6.48 13.94 -7.39
C ILE A 153 -6.45 14.96 -6.25
N PRO A 154 -7.14 16.11 -6.36
CA PRO A 154 -7.29 17.03 -5.24
C PRO A 154 -7.85 16.31 -4.02
N THR A 155 -7.23 16.48 -2.86
CA THR A 155 -7.56 15.71 -1.64
C THR A 155 -9.04 15.82 -1.23
N GLY A 156 -9.67 16.97 -1.46
CA GLY A 156 -11.11 17.18 -1.20
C GLY A 156 -12.07 16.54 -2.23
N GLN A 157 -11.55 15.90 -3.28
CA GLN A 157 -12.33 15.28 -4.36
C GLN A 157 -12.06 13.78 -4.50
N VAL A 158 -11.27 13.20 -3.60
CA VAL A 158 -10.92 11.78 -3.60
C VAL A 158 -12.17 10.92 -3.38
N LYS A 159 -12.39 9.96 -4.29
CA LYS A 159 -13.45 8.94 -4.17
C LYS A 159 -12.84 7.54 -4.29
N ALA A 160 -13.67 6.51 -4.41
CA ALA A 160 -13.22 5.17 -4.73
C ALA A 160 -12.38 5.17 -6.04
N PRO A 161 -11.27 4.41 -6.11
CA PRO A 161 -10.40 4.31 -7.28
C PRO A 161 -11.13 4.13 -8.62
N GLU A 162 -12.15 3.28 -8.67
CA GLU A 162 -12.94 3.01 -9.87
C GLU A 162 -13.71 4.25 -10.34
N LEU A 163 -14.23 5.05 -9.41
CA LEU A 163 -14.97 6.26 -9.73
C LEU A 163 -14.02 7.38 -10.16
N ASN A 164 -12.84 7.48 -9.54
CA ASN A 164 -11.78 8.40 -9.96
C ASN A 164 -11.36 8.09 -11.40
N LEU A 165 -11.16 6.81 -11.74
CA LEU A 165 -10.81 6.34 -13.07
C LEU A 165 -11.89 6.70 -14.11
N ARG A 166 -13.17 6.42 -13.81
CA ARG A 166 -14.29 6.75 -14.70
C ARG A 166 -14.44 8.25 -14.94
N THR A 167 -14.31 9.06 -13.89
CA THR A 167 -14.43 10.53 -14.00
C THR A 167 -13.34 11.08 -14.91
N ARG A 168 -12.12 10.54 -14.80
CA ARG A 168 -11.01 10.93 -15.68
C ARG A 168 -11.24 10.49 -17.13
N SER A 169 -11.68 9.26 -17.38
CA SER A 169 -11.91 8.79 -18.75
C SER A 169 -12.98 9.62 -19.46
N GLN A 170 -14.04 10.04 -18.74
CA GLN A 170 -15.07 10.93 -19.28
C GLN A 170 -14.51 12.32 -19.61
N TRP A 171 -13.68 12.87 -18.74
CA TRP A 171 -13.01 14.16 -18.96
C TRP A 171 -12.05 14.13 -20.16
N GLU A 172 -11.31 13.03 -20.34
CA GLU A 172 -10.42 12.84 -21.49
C GLU A 172 -11.20 12.70 -22.80
N ALA A 173 -12.32 11.97 -22.81
CA ALA A 173 -13.20 11.84 -23.98
C ALA A 173 -13.81 13.19 -24.41
N GLY A 174 -14.35 13.97 -23.49
CA GLY A 174 -14.96 15.29 -23.82
C GLY A 174 -13.94 16.27 -24.43
N LYS A 175 -12.69 16.23 -23.99
CA LYS A 175 -11.61 17.04 -24.57
C LYS A 175 -11.20 16.62 -25.98
N MET A 176 -11.43 15.35 -26.35
CA MET A 176 -11.18 14.87 -27.72
C MET A 176 -12.30 15.32 -28.66
N GLU A 177 -13.57 15.19 -28.24
CA GLU A 177 -14.72 15.65 -29.01
C GLU A 177 -14.67 17.16 -29.29
N GLU A 178 -14.28 17.98 -28.30
CA GLU A 178 -14.13 19.42 -28.47
C GLU A 178 -13.05 19.77 -29.50
N ARG A 179 -11.91 19.06 -29.50
CA ARG A 179 -10.85 19.24 -30.51
C ARG A 179 -11.30 18.88 -31.91
N GLU A 180 -11.93 17.71 -32.07
CA GLU A 180 -12.44 17.27 -33.37
C GLU A 180 -13.49 18.24 -33.92
N SER A 181 -14.32 18.84 -33.05
CA SER A 181 -15.29 19.85 -33.46
C SER A 181 -14.67 21.20 -33.85
N THR A 182 -13.48 21.55 -33.33
CA THR A 182 -12.79 22.80 -33.68
C THR A 182 -11.92 22.71 -34.92
N ASP A 183 -11.61 21.49 -35.37
CA ASP A 183 -10.78 21.22 -36.55
C ASP A 183 -11.62 21.10 -37.86
N VAL A 184 -12.93 21.34 -37.80
CA VAL A 184 -13.89 21.38 -38.94
C VAL A 184 -14.37 22.80 -39.20
#